data_AF-A0A3E0UFM3-F1
#
_entry.id   AF-A0A3E0UFM3-F1
#
_cell.length_a   1.000
_cell.length_b   1.000
_cell.length_c   1.000
_cell.angle_alpha   90.00
_cell.angle_beta   90.00
_cell.angle_gamma   90.00
#
_symmetry.space_group_name_H-M   'P 1'
#
loop_
_entity.id
_entity.type
_entity.pdbx_description
1 polymer ?
#
loop_
_entity_poly.entity_id
_entity_poly.type
_entity_poly.pdbx_seq_one_letter_code
_entity_poly.pdbx_strand_id
1 'polypeptide(L)'
;MFQDLSKTINEVVSFTNKHRVDTKFNVHQVADLLGENGNPDKLWASFEKQAGVYVLISFTASKVHYVDMSEKDIGSRLYYWLFKANKVQEALSNNDIVLTINLKNQSYMSPALESFLISRLSPELNVKNVA
;
A
#
# COMPACT_ATOMS: atom_id res chain seq x y z
N MET A 1 10.67 9.07 11.04
CA MET A 1 11.30 8.03 10.20
C MET A 1 10.48 6.74 10.20
N PHE A 2 10.37 5.97 11.29
CA PHE A 2 9.48 4.79 11.36
C PHE A 2 8.04 5.11 11.79
N GLN A 3 7.76 6.34 12.21
CA GLN A 3 6.49 6.69 12.85
C GLN A 3 5.27 6.48 11.95
N ASP A 4 5.32 6.85 10.66
CA ASP A 4 4.17 6.66 9.77
C ASP A 4 3.98 5.22 9.32
N LEU A 5 5.07 4.48 9.10
CA LEU A 5 5.00 3.04 8.84
C LEU A 5 4.44 2.30 10.06
N SER A 6 4.97 2.56 11.26
CA SER A 6 4.48 1.99 12.51
C SER A 6 3.03 2.40 12.80
N LYS A 7 2.66 3.67 12.58
CA LYS A 7 1.28 4.15 12.71
C LYS A 7 0.36 3.41 11.74
N THR A 8 0.75 3.31 10.48
CA THR A 8 -0.01 2.59 9.45
C THR A 8 -0.21 1.13 9.82
N ILE A 9 0.86 0.43 10.24
CA ILE A 9 0.77 -0.95 10.71
C ILE A 9 -0.16 -1.06 11.93
N ASN A 10 -0.06 -0.15 12.90
CA ASN A 10 -0.93 -0.15 14.08
C ASN A 10 -2.41 0.06 13.71
N GLU A 11 -2.70 0.95 12.75
CA GLU A 11 -4.07 1.14 12.25
C GLU A 11 -4.59 -0.12 11.56
N VAL A 12 -3.77 -0.80 10.74
CA VAL A 12 -4.15 -2.08 10.12
C VAL A 12 -4.39 -3.14 11.20
N VAL A 13 -3.49 -3.29 12.17
CA VAL A 13 -3.63 -4.26 13.27
C VAL A 13 -4.89 -3.99 14.11
N SER A 14 -5.20 -2.72 14.37
CA SER A 14 -6.43 -2.32 15.05
C SER A 14 -7.68 -2.75 14.27
N PHE A 15 -7.69 -2.49 12.96
CA PHE A 15 -8.76 -2.91 12.07
C PHE A 15 -8.90 -4.45 12.05
N THR A 16 -7.81 -5.17 11.84
CA THR A 16 -7.84 -6.62 11.68
C THR A 16 -8.25 -7.34 12.95
N ASN A 17 -7.82 -6.86 14.13
CA ASN A 17 -8.27 -7.36 15.41
C ASN A 17 -9.78 -7.15 15.62
N LYS A 18 -10.27 -5.94 15.30
CA LYS A 18 -11.70 -5.60 15.43
C LYS A 18 -12.58 -6.47 14.54
N HIS A 19 -12.11 -6.74 13.31
CA HIS A 19 -12.87 -7.44 12.29
C HIS A 19 -12.53 -8.93 12.17
N ARG A 20 -11.58 -9.44 12.99
CA ARG A 20 -11.08 -10.82 12.97
C ARG A 20 -10.61 -11.26 11.58
N VAL A 21 -9.79 -10.43 10.97
CA VAL A 21 -9.26 -10.64 9.61
C VAL A 21 -7.80 -11.08 9.69
N ASP A 22 -7.43 -12.11 8.94
CA ASP A 22 -6.04 -12.55 8.82
C ASP A 22 -5.32 -11.75 7.74
N THR A 23 -4.12 -11.24 8.06
CA THR A 23 -3.38 -10.40 7.12
C THR A 23 -1.91 -10.73 7.08
N LYS A 24 -1.30 -10.63 5.90
CA LYS A 24 0.16 -10.69 5.73
C LYS A 24 0.66 -9.34 5.21
N PHE A 25 1.70 -8.82 5.85
CA PHE A 25 2.36 -7.59 5.43
C PHE A 25 3.58 -7.90 4.56
N ASN A 26 3.83 -7.08 3.54
CA ASN A 26 5.12 -7.03 2.86
C ASN A 26 5.53 -5.55 2.75
N VAL A 27 6.82 -5.28 2.94
CA VAL A 27 7.39 -3.93 2.96
C VAL A 27 8.57 -3.90 2.00
N HIS A 28 8.51 -3.03 1.02
CA HIS A 28 9.56 -2.88 0.00
C HIS A 28 9.85 -1.40 -0.24
N GLN A 29 11.05 -1.07 -0.70
CA GLN A 29 11.30 0.25 -1.27
C GLN A 29 10.77 0.32 -2.70
N VAL A 30 10.44 1.52 -3.17
CA VAL A 30 10.08 1.74 -4.58
C VAL A 30 11.22 1.26 -5.49
N ALA A 31 12.47 1.61 -5.19
CA ALA A 31 13.65 1.17 -5.95
C ALA A 31 13.74 -0.36 -6.10
N ASP A 32 13.41 -1.11 -5.04
CA ASP A 32 13.44 -2.57 -5.05
C ASP A 32 12.44 -3.14 -6.05
N LEU A 33 11.24 -2.58 -6.09
CA LEU A 33 10.15 -3.01 -6.98
C LEU A 33 10.35 -2.56 -8.43
N LEU A 34 11.08 -1.46 -8.64
CA LEU A 34 11.52 -1.00 -9.96
C LEU A 34 12.72 -1.80 -10.50
N GLY A 35 13.35 -2.63 -9.67
CA GLY A 35 14.48 -3.48 -10.05
C GLY A 35 15.85 -2.81 -9.94
N GLU A 36 15.94 -1.61 -9.36
CA GLU A 36 17.21 -0.90 -9.18
C GLU A 36 18.16 -1.61 -8.20
N ASN A 37 17.60 -2.39 -7.26
CA ASN A 37 18.35 -3.08 -6.21
C ASN A 37 18.42 -4.62 -6.40
N GLY A 38 18.16 -5.14 -7.61
CA GLY A 38 18.39 -6.55 -7.92
C GLY A 38 17.22 -7.26 -8.60
N ASN A 39 16.65 -8.29 -7.95
CA ASN A 39 15.64 -9.17 -8.54
C ASN A 39 14.22 -8.79 -8.06
N PRO A 40 13.51 -7.89 -8.78
CA PRO A 40 12.17 -7.43 -8.40
C PRO A 40 11.15 -8.57 -8.47
N ASP A 41 11.30 -9.56 -9.36
CA ASP A 41 10.33 -10.63 -9.58
C ASP A 41 10.01 -11.41 -8.30
N LYS A 42 11.05 -11.71 -7.49
CA LYS A 42 10.86 -12.39 -6.20
C LYS A 42 10.07 -11.55 -5.20
N LEU A 43 10.22 -10.22 -5.25
CA LEU A 43 9.51 -9.30 -4.35
C LEU A 43 8.05 -9.18 -4.78
N TRP A 44 7.80 -8.96 -6.08
CA TRP A 44 6.45 -8.93 -6.66
C TRP A 44 5.68 -10.22 -6.39
N ALA A 45 6.32 -11.39 -6.61
CA ALA A 45 5.70 -12.70 -6.37
C ALA A 45 5.18 -12.89 -4.93
N SER A 46 5.69 -12.13 -3.95
CA SER A 46 5.24 -12.22 -2.56
C SER A 46 3.83 -11.66 -2.30
N PHE A 47 3.33 -10.79 -3.19
CA PHE A 47 2.05 -10.10 -3.00
C PHE A 47 1.20 -9.89 -4.26
N GLU A 48 1.77 -9.95 -5.47
CA GLU A 48 1.13 -9.43 -6.69
C GLU A 48 -0.25 -10.07 -6.98
N LYS A 49 -0.37 -11.39 -6.84
CA LYS A 49 -1.62 -12.15 -7.11
C LYS A 49 -2.55 -12.24 -5.90
N GLN A 50 -2.39 -11.36 -4.93
CA GLN A 50 -3.21 -11.33 -3.72
C GLN A 50 -4.22 -10.19 -3.79
N ALA A 51 -5.38 -10.42 -3.18
CA ALA A 51 -6.29 -9.36 -2.78
C ALA A 51 -5.72 -8.62 -1.58
N GLY A 52 -6.02 -7.33 -1.46
CA GLY A 52 -5.72 -6.54 -0.29
C GLY A 52 -5.55 -5.06 -0.60
N VAL A 53 -4.76 -4.38 0.23
CA VAL A 53 -4.55 -2.93 0.18
C VAL A 53 -3.05 -2.65 0.06
N TYR A 54 -2.68 -1.58 -0.63
CA TYR A 54 -1.31 -1.07 -0.63
C TYR A 54 -1.28 0.41 -0.23
N VAL A 55 -0.20 0.78 0.45
CA VAL A 55 0.03 2.11 0.99
C VAL A 55 1.40 2.58 0.52
N LEU A 56 1.45 3.76 -0.09
CA LEU A 56 2.67 4.41 -0.55
C LEU A 56 3.06 5.51 0.43
N ILE A 57 4.22 5.37 1.07
CA ILE A 57 4.64 6.20 2.22
C ILE A 57 5.94 6.91 1.88
N SER A 58 5.97 8.22 2.09
CA SER A 58 7.18 9.02 1.93
C SER A 58 8.20 8.66 3.00
N PHE A 59 9.42 8.31 2.58
CA PHE A 59 10.50 8.06 3.51
C PHE A 59 11.04 9.34 4.16
N THR A 60 11.04 10.45 3.40
CA THR A 60 11.66 11.72 3.80
C THR A 60 10.66 12.69 4.42
N ALA A 61 9.44 12.79 3.88
CA ALA A 61 8.48 13.81 4.27
C ALA A 61 7.52 13.39 5.40
N SER A 62 7.66 12.17 5.96
CA SER A 62 6.80 11.64 7.02
C SER A 62 5.30 11.82 6.69
N LYS A 63 4.90 11.36 5.50
CA LYS A 63 3.53 11.48 4.97
C LYS A 63 3.16 10.24 4.15
N VAL A 64 1.86 9.98 4.04
CA VAL A 64 1.32 8.95 3.14
C VAL A 64 0.95 9.61 1.81
N HIS A 65 1.53 9.14 0.72
CA HIS A 65 1.23 9.63 -0.62
C HIS A 65 -0.14 9.16 -1.08
N TYR A 66 -0.39 7.85 -0.98
CA TYR A 66 -1.55 7.22 -1.61
C TYR A 66 -1.90 5.89 -0.95
N VAL A 67 -3.19 5.55 -0.95
CA VAL A 67 -3.75 4.27 -0.51
C VAL A 67 -4.73 3.80 -1.57
N ASP A 68 -4.67 2.54 -1.98
CA ASP A 68 -5.65 1.94 -2.88
C ASP A 68 -5.66 0.42 -2.67
N MET A 69 -6.62 -0.27 -3.29
CA MET A 69 -6.88 -1.68 -3.03
C MET A 69 -7.16 -2.48 -4.30
N SER A 70 -7.09 -3.80 -4.14
CA SER A 70 -7.54 -4.76 -5.14
C SER A 70 -8.23 -5.94 -4.46
N GLU A 71 -9.31 -6.43 -5.03
CA GLU A 71 -10.00 -7.63 -4.53
C GLU A 71 -9.41 -8.93 -5.08
N LYS A 72 -8.44 -8.86 -6.01
CA LYS A 72 -7.90 -10.03 -6.71
C LYS A 72 -6.39 -9.97 -6.93
N ASP A 73 -5.89 -8.84 -7.39
CA ASP A 73 -4.52 -8.69 -7.88
C ASP A 73 -4.04 -7.27 -7.55
N ILE A 74 -3.36 -7.12 -6.41
CA ILE A 74 -2.71 -5.86 -6.02
C ILE A 74 -1.65 -5.47 -7.05
N GLY A 75 -0.93 -6.47 -7.56
CA GLY A 75 0.23 -6.28 -8.41
C GLY A 75 -0.07 -5.44 -9.65
N SER A 76 -1.15 -5.79 -10.36
CA SER A 76 -1.56 -5.12 -11.59
C SER A 76 -1.92 -3.65 -11.38
N ARG A 77 -2.53 -3.32 -10.23
CA ARG A 77 -2.88 -1.94 -9.89
C ARG A 77 -1.65 -1.15 -9.45
N LEU A 78 -0.85 -1.71 -8.55
CA LEU A 78 0.37 -1.08 -8.09
C LEU A 78 1.35 -0.84 -9.24
N TYR A 79 1.48 -1.80 -10.16
CA TYR A 79 2.32 -1.66 -11.36
C TYR A 79 1.93 -0.43 -12.19
N TYR A 80 0.63 -0.19 -12.39
CA TYR A 80 0.16 1.00 -13.08
C TYR A 80 0.67 2.28 -12.40
N TRP A 81 0.58 2.35 -11.07
CA TRP A 81 1.00 3.53 -10.32
C TRP A 81 2.51 3.72 -10.29
N LEU A 82 3.31 2.66 -10.33
CA LEU A 82 4.77 2.74 -10.28
C LEU A 82 5.41 2.97 -11.66
N PHE A 83 4.87 2.39 -12.72
CA PHE A 83 5.53 2.36 -14.04
C PHE A 83 4.90 3.26 -15.10
N LYS A 84 3.65 3.70 -14.93
CA LYS A 84 3.01 4.61 -15.91
C LYS A 84 3.06 6.04 -15.41
N ALA A 85 3.25 6.99 -16.33
CA ALA A 85 3.22 8.42 -16.00
C ALA A 85 1.86 8.81 -15.40
N ASN A 86 1.88 9.28 -14.15
CA ASN A 86 0.70 9.72 -13.39
C ASN A 86 1.14 10.53 -12.16
N LYS A 87 0.20 11.24 -11.53
CA LYS A 87 0.47 12.09 -10.34
C LYS A 87 1.07 11.36 -9.13
N VAL A 88 0.79 10.06 -8.95
CA VAL A 88 1.34 9.24 -7.87
C VAL A 88 2.80 8.91 -8.18
N GLN A 89 3.07 8.44 -9.40
CA GLN A 89 4.42 8.15 -9.87
C GLN A 89 5.34 9.38 -9.75
N GLU A 90 4.84 10.55 -10.16
CA GLU A 90 5.58 11.83 -10.10
C GLU A 90 5.91 12.27 -8.67
N ALA A 91 5.12 11.85 -7.68
CA ALA A 91 5.30 12.23 -6.27
C ALA A 91 6.22 11.27 -5.49
N LEU A 92 6.51 10.09 -6.05
CA LEU A 92 7.31 9.06 -5.40
C LEU A 92 8.81 9.30 -5.59
N SER A 93 9.57 8.96 -4.57
CA SER A 93 11.02 8.80 -4.62
C SER A 93 11.41 7.33 -4.51
N ASN A 94 12.59 6.98 -5.00
CA ASN A 94 13.12 5.62 -4.97
C ASN A 94 13.25 5.04 -3.55
N ASN A 95 13.44 5.91 -2.55
CA ASN A 95 13.54 5.51 -1.14
C ASN A 95 12.18 5.35 -0.45
N ASP A 96 11.09 5.77 -1.09
CA ASP A 96 9.77 5.65 -0.52
C ASP A 96 9.37 4.18 -0.34
N ILE A 97 8.42 3.97 0.57
CA ILE A 97 8.04 2.64 1.01
C ILE A 97 6.71 2.26 0.38
N VAL A 98 6.67 1.04 -0.14
CA VAL A 98 5.45 0.34 -0.52
C VAL A 98 5.14 -0.70 0.55
N LEU A 99 4.05 -0.44 1.30
CA LEU A 99 3.48 -1.40 2.24
C LEU A 99 2.30 -2.10 1.57
N THR A 100 2.37 -3.43 1.42
CA THR A 100 1.24 -4.24 0.96
C THR A 100 0.64 -5.04 2.11
N ILE A 101 -0.69 -5.06 2.19
CA ILE A 101 -1.46 -5.80 3.19
C ILE A 101 -2.34 -6.81 2.45
N ASN A 102 -1.94 -8.08 2.49
CA ASN A 102 -2.64 -9.16 1.79
C ASN A 102 -3.82 -9.68 2.63
N LEU A 103 -4.99 -9.75 2.01
CA LEU A 103 -6.27 -10.19 2.59
C LEU A 103 -6.78 -11.46 1.89
N LYS A 104 -5.90 -12.44 1.63
CA LYS A 104 -6.19 -13.61 0.77
C LYS A 104 -7.50 -14.33 1.10
N ASN A 105 -7.76 -14.55 2.39
CA ASN A 105 -8.94 -15.31 2.84
C ASN A 105 -10.18 -14.41 3.06
N GLN A 106 -10.02 -13.09 3.02
CA GLN A 106 -11.07 -12.11 3.31
C GLN A 106 -11.01 -10.93 2.32
N SER A 107 -10.88 -11.23 1.02
CA SER A 107 -10.72 -10.22 -0.04
C SER A 107 -11.85 -9.19 -0.07
N TYR A 108 -13.06 -9.58 0.34
CA TYR A 108 -14.23 -8.70 0.48
C TYR A 108 -14.02 -7.56 1.51
N MET A 109 -13.00 -7.64 2.36
CA MET A 109 -12.63 -6.58 3.30
C MET A 109 -11.68 -5.53 2.72
N SER A 110 -11.13 -5.74 1.51
CA SER A 110 -10.24 -4.77 0.86
C SER A 110 -10.83 -3.36 0.77
N PRO A 111 -12.09 -3.15 0.31
CA PRO A 111 -12.68 -1.81 0.25
C PRO A 111 -12.87 -1.15 1.63
N ALA A 112 -13.22 -1.96 2.63
CA ALA A 112 -13.43 -1.48 3.99
C ALA A 112 -12.11 -1.05 4.65
N LEU A 113 -11.04 -1.84 4.47
CA LEU A 113 -9.71 -1.50 4.96
C LEU A 113 -9.15 -0.27 4.24
N GLU A 114 -9.30 -0.17 2.92
CA GLU A 114 -8.90 1.00 2.14
C GLU A 114 -9.56 2.27 2.66
N SER A 115 -10.89 2.28 2.75
CA SER A 115 -11.68 3.42 3.24
C SER A 115 -11.27 3.81 4.65
N PHE A 116 -11.05 2.82 5.52
CA PHE A 116 -10.57 3.05 6.88
C PHE A 116 -9.20 3.73 6.88
N LEU A 117 -8.22 3.21 6.13
CA LEU A 117 -6.87 3.77 6.07
C LEU A 117 -6.84 5.18 5.46
N ILE A 118 -7.61 5.44 4.40
CA ILE A 118 -7.74 6.78 3.83
C ILE A 118 -8.23 7.77 4.90
N SER A 119 -9.25 7.39 5.69
CA SER A 119 -9.78 8.26 6.75
C SER A 119 -8.79 8.53 7.88
N ARG A 120 -7.95 7.54 8.22
CA ARG A 120 -7.01 7.61 9.36
C ARG A 120 -5.68 8.27 9.01
N LEU A 121 -5.22 8.07 7.78
CA LEU A 121 -3.90 8.49 7.33
C LEU A 121 -3.95 9.79 6.52
N SER A 122 -5.13 10.18 6.01
CA SER A 122 -5.31 11.38 5.18
C SER A 122 -4.27 11.48 4.05
N PRO A 123 -4.16 10.46 3.17
CA PRO A 123 -3.17 10.45 2.10
C PRO A 123 -3.34 11.64 1.14
N GLU A 124 -2.20 12.17 0.68
CA GLU A 124 -2.13 13.42 -0.09
C GLU A 124 -2.84 13.33 -1.45
N LEU A 125 -2.73 12.19 -2.13
CA LEU A 125 -3.12 12.05 -3.53
C LEU A 125 -4.44 11.32 -3.74
N ASN A 126 -5.03 10.74 -2.69
CA ASN A 126 -6.40 10.24 -2.76
C ASN A 126 -7.34 11.43 -2.87
N VAL A 127 -8.17 11.43 -3.92
CA VAL A 127 -9.20 12.46 -4.09
C VAL A 127 -10.17 12.32 -2.93
N LYS A 128 -10.28 13.34 -2.08
CA LYS A 128 -11.41 13.46 -1.17
C LYS A 128 -12.64 13.72 -2.04
N ASN A 129 -13.38 12.67 -2.37
CA ASN A 129 -14.75 12.86 -2.79
C ASN A 129 -15.49 13.37 -1.55
N VAL A 130 -15.54 14.69 -1.41
CA VAL A 130 -16.46 15.35 -0.50
C VAL A 130 -17.85 15.01 -1.04
N ALA A 131 -18.59 14.23 -0.26
CA ALA A 131 -19.97 13.86 -0.53
C ALA A 131 -20.86 15.11 -0.65
#